data_AF-A0A507DNZ1-F1
#
_entry.id   AF-A0A507DNZ1-F1
#
_cell.length_a   1.000
_cell.length_b   1.000
_cell.length_c   1.000
_cell.angle_alpha   90.00
_cell.angle_beta   90.00
_cell.angle_gamma   90.00
#
_symmetry.space_group_name_H-M   'P 1'
#
loop_
_entity.id
_entity.type
_entity.pdbx_description
1 polymer ?
#
loop_
_entity_poly.entity_id
_entity_poly.type
_entity_poly.pdbx_seq_one_letter_code
_entity_poly.pdbx_strand_id
1 'polypeptide(L)'
;MDKISDATPTTGPPLATTVFNPYAHHILITMRTRKSGILVRIFLLAVAAAVHGQLSGPVGPSTPLSQKTHICNILDYGAATNTSDIGPAILSAFTDCVKQTPGSTLYVPPGTYNMSTWVKLENASNWAFQIDGVITRTGTDRGHMFWITATDFEMYSSNQAGAIHGAGIYWSSQGLHKYGPRILRLVHVANFSLHDLMFIDSPSFHVILDNVKNGLLYNLLVRGHDEGGLDGIDITCQNCHVTNVEVTNRDECVCVKNPSSNLLIENIFCNQAGGMSLGSFANDTAVSQVHMRNIYSYYSTHFLLIKTFPNGTGYVKDCLFENFTGYTSAYALSVNQYWLNTFTTNDTSGVQLSNLTFKNWHGQTDDANKRPPAWFSCSHTNPCVGMKVSNFSFWDLTHNQTGSYCASAYGRGAKCLRKFNGTATDTAPPYENVTTLTSTMPKGWAPPVISPNVLTRGFGLNESIPIPTLPFPPVDIGTNGSTPRPIPIAE
;
A
#
# COMPACT_ATOMS: atom_id res chain seq x y z
N MET A 1 56.29 30.19 -23.24
CA MET A 1 55.38 29.52 -24.19
C MET A 1 53.96 29.72 -23.64
N ASP A 2 53.53 30.98 -23.48
CA ASP A 2 52.86 31.85 -24.48
C ASP A 2 51.39 31.46 -24.69
N LYS A 3 50.36 32.32 -24.69
CA LYS A 3 50.15 33.74 -24.37
C LYS A 3 48.62 34.00 -24.49
N ILE A 4 48.04 34.63 -23.47
CA ILE A 4 47.06 35.75 -23.44
C ILE A 4 46.50 36.29 -24.79
N SER A 5 45.17 36.55 -24.88
CA SER A 5 44.61 37.91 -25.12
C SER A 5 43.07 38.01 -25.13
N ASP A 6 42.57 38.98 -24.35
CA ASP A 6 41.23 39.60 -24.33
C ASP A 6 40.80 40.29 -25.64
N ALA A 7 39.48 40.49 -25.81
CA ALA A 7 38.89 41.81 -26.15
C ALA A 7 37.34 41.81 -26.16
N THR A 8 36.75 42.78 -25.46
CA THR A 8 35.42 43.42 -25.67
C THR A 8 35.68 44.94 -25.85
N PRO A 9 34.72 45.89 -25.93
CA PRO A 9 33.34 45.96 -26.48
C PRO A 9 33.11 47.23 -27.38
N THR A 10 31.96 47.36 -28.08
CA THR A 10 31.43 48.64 -28.61
C THR A 10 29.89 48.59 -28.75
N THR A 11 29.09 49.24 -27.88
CA THR A 11 28.37 50.55 -28.02
C THR A 11 27.16 50.60 -28.98
N GLY A 12 25.95 50.86 -28.44
CA GLY A 12 24.69 51.21 -29.15
C GLY A 12 24.68 52.63 -29.77
N PRO A 13 23.55 53.36 -30.00
CA PRO A 13 22.16 53.25 -29.50
C PRO A 13 21.07 53.66 -30.59
N PRO A 14 19.91 54.33 -30.36
CA PRO A 14 18.72 54.09 -29.47
C PRO A 14 17.30 54.28 -30.14
N LEU A 15 16.25 54.08 -29.30
CA LEU A 15 14.90 54.75 -29.24
C LEU A 15 13.76 54.30 -30.19
N ALA A 16 12.65 53.82 -29.61
CA ALA A 16 11.47 54.66 -29.34
C ALA A 16 10.35 53.89 -28.59
N THR A 17 9.82 54.55 -27.58
CA THR A 17 8.65 54.26 -26.73
C THR A 17 7.32 54.47 -27.45
N THR A 18 6.31 53.65 -27.13
CA THR A 18 4.92 54.14 -26.97
C THR A 18 4.12 53.30 -25.98
N VAL A 19 3.60 54.02 -25.00
CA VAL A 19 2.57 53.69 -24.00
C VAL A 19 1.22 53.44 -24.69
N PHE A 20 0.36 52.56 -24.17
CA PHE A 20 -1.09 52.79 -23.91
C PHE A 20 -1.82 51.50 -23.43
N ASN A 21 -2.38 51.59 -22.23
CA ASN A 21 -3.52 50.85 -21.66
C ASN A 21 -4.57 51.96 -21.34
N PRO A 22 -5.88 51.75 -21.05
CA PRO A 22 -6.72 50.54 -21.01
C PRO A 22 -8.09 50.68 -21.69
N TYR A 23 -8.85 49.59 -21.88
CA TYR A 23 -10.31 49.62 -21.69
C TYR A 23 -10.86 48.24 -21.31
N ALA A 24 -11.55 48.23 -20.16
CA ALA A 24 -12.36 47.15 -19.64
C ALA A 24 -13.72 47.11 -20.33
N HIS A 25 -14.28 45.92 -20.56
CA HIS A 25 -15.71 45.74 -20.76
C HIS A 25 -16.22 44.55 -19.96
N HIS A 26 -16.89 44.88 -18.85
CA HIS A 26 -17.88 44.04 -18.19
C HIS A 26 -19.08 43.84 -19.11
N ILE A 27 -19.49 42.59 -19.31
CA ILE A 27 -20.81 42.25 -19.86
C ILE A 27 -21.65 41.69 -18.70
N LEU A 28 -22.55 42.54 -18.20
CA LEU A 28 -23.72 42.14 -17.41
C LEU A 28 -24.76 41.56 -18.38
N ILE A 29 -25.13 40.29 -18.21
CA ILE A 29 -26.38 39.77 -18.79
C ILE A 29 -27.42 39.75 -17.68
N THR A 30 -28.30 40.74 -17.72
CA THR A 30 -29.56 40.77 -16.98
C THR A 30 -30.60 39.98 -17.78
N MET A 31 -31.16 38.91 -17.22
CA MET A 31 -32.42 38.35 -17.74
C MET A 31 -33.50 38.31 -16.69
N ARG A 32 -34.60 38.94 -17.07
CA ARG A 32 -35.84 39.20 -16.35
C ARG A 32 -36.60 37.91 -16.00
N THR A 33 -37.23 37.97 -14.83
CA THR A 33 -38.28 37.07 -14.39
C THR A 33 -39.56 37.23 -15.22
N ARG A 34 -40.16 36.11 -15.66
CA ARG A 34 -41.59 36.01 -15.94
C ARG A 34 -42.12 34.65 -15.49
N LYS A 35 -43.18 34.70 -14.69
CA LYS A 35 -43.96 33.57 -14.18
C LYS A 35 -44.84 32.97 -15.30
N SER A 36 -44.79 31.64 -15.42
CA SER A 36 -45.84 30.69 -15.84
C SER A 36 -45.17 29.32 -15.63
N GLY A 37 -45.61 28.40 -14.78
CA GLY A 37 -46.96 27.90 -14.62
C GLY A 37 -47.01 26.46 -15.14
N ILE A 38 -46.76 25.50 -14.23
CA ILE A 38 -47.27 24.11 -14.23
C ILE A 38 -46.44 23.02 -14.99
N LEU A 39 -46.11 21.98 -14.21
CA LEU A 39 -45.67 20.61 -14.53
C LEU A 39 -44.26 20.37 -15.11
N VAL A 40 -43.25 20.22 -14.24
CA VAL A 40 -42.36 19.04 -14.20
C VAL A 40 -41.91 18.85 -12.75
N ARG A 41 -42.59 17.98 -12.01
CA ARG A 41 -42.11 17.47 -10.71
C ARG A 41 -41.52 16.08 -10.94
N ILE A 42 -40.35 15.86 -10.32
CA ILE A 42 -39.69 14.58 -10.07
C ILE A 42 -38.90 14.01 -11.27
N PHE A 43 -37.64 14.43 -11.40
CA PHE A 43 -36.52 13.57 -11.79
C PHE A 43 -35.20 14.26 -11.41
N LEU A 44 -34.95 14.37 -10.11
CA LEU A 44 -33.67 14.83 -9.54
C LEU A 44 -33.37 13.99 -8.29
N LEU A 45 -33.36 12.68 -8.49
CA LEU A 45 -32.91 11.68 -7.52
C LEU A 45 -32.45 10.45 -8.31
N ALA A 46 -31.27 10.52 -8.92
CA ALA A 46 -30.45 9.36 -9.33
C ALA A 46 -29.17 9.76 -10.09
N VAL A 47 -28.42 10.78 -9.68
CA VAL A 47 -26.99 10.90 -10.05
C VAL A 47 -26.23 11.55 -8.89
N ALA A 48 -26.17 10.83 -7.77
CA ALA A 48 -25.29 11.14 -6.65
C ALA A 48 -24.87 9.83 -5.96
N ALA A 49 -24.15 8.99 -6.71
CA ALA A 49 -23.43 7.83 -6.16
C ALA A 49 -22.07 7.73 -6.86
N ALA A 50 -21.32 8.83 -6.80
CA ALA A 50 -19.92 8.89 -7.20
C ALA A 50 -19.22 9.93 -6.34
N VAL A 51 -18.79 9.55 -5.14
CA VAL A 51 -17.41 9.65 -4.63
C VAL A 51 -17.32 8.74 -3.41
N HIS A 52 -16.33 7.86 -3.46
CA HIS A 52 -16.00 6.84 -2.49
C HIS A 52 -15.31 7.49 -1.28
N GLY A 53 -16.06 7.79 -0.22
CA GLY A 53 -15.48 7.99 1.12
C GLY A 53 -15.35 6.63 1.79
N GLN A 54 -14.31 5.86 1.44
CA GLN A 54 -14.12 4.52 2.02
C GLN A 54 -13.61 4.60 3.45
N LEU A 55 -12.91 5.68 3.79
CA LEU A 55 -12.68 6.07 5.17
C LEU A 55 -14.00 6.43 5.85
N SER A 56 -14.19 5.96 7.07
CA SER A 56 -15.38 6.23 7.89
C SER A 56 -15.24 7.48 8.77
N GLY A 57 -14.07 8.12 8.79
CA GLY A 57 -13.80 9.34 9.53
C GLY A 57 -12.34 9.80 9.37
N PRO A 58 -11.89 10.79 10.17
CA PRO A 58 -10.50 11.24 10.19
C PRO A 58 -9.53 10.08 10.49
N VAL A 59 -8.34 10.18 9.92
CA VAL A 59 -7.19 9.28 10.15
C VAL A 59 -6.00 10.10 10.60
N GLY A 60 -5.04 9.48 11.28
CA GLY A 60 -3.88 10.18 11.84
C GLY A 60 -4.00 10.47 13.34
N PRO A 61 -2.96 11.06 13.95
CA PRO A 61 -2.99 11.49 15.35
C PRO A 61 -4.07 12.55 15.58
N SER A 62 -4.64 12.56 16.79
CA SER A 62 -5.63 13.57 17.18
C SER A 62 -4.99 14.88 17.64
N THR A 63 -3.73 14.82 18.10
CA THR A 63 -2.93 15.98 18.45
C THR A 63 -1.86 16.20 17.38
N PRO A 64 -1.78 17.38 16.75
CA PRO A 64 -0.76 17.67 15.75
C PRO A 64 0.65 17.51 16.30
N LEU A 65 1.59 17.04 15.45
CA LEU A 65 2.99 16.87 15.79
C LEU A 65 3.63 18.14 16.41
N SER A 66 3.22 19.32 15.93
CA SER A 66 3.70 20.63 16.42
C SER A 66 3.39 20.90 17.89
N GLN A 67 2.46 20.15 18.51
CA GLN A 67 2.14 20.24 19.93
C GLN A 67 2.92 19.22 20.79
N LYS A 68 3.59 18.24 20.18
CA LYS A 68 4.37 17.20 20.87
C LYS A 68 5.81 17.67 21.15
N THR A 69 5.91 18.76 21.91
CA THR A 69 7.13 19.58 22.03
C THR A 69 8.13 19.10 23.09
N HIS A 70 7.74 18.22 24.02
CA HIS A 70 8.65 17.77 25.08
C HIS A 70 9.60 16.67 24.55
N ILE A 71 10.88 16.99 24.39
CA ILE A 71 11.83 16.05 23.78
C ILE A 71 12.41 15.10 24.84
N CYS A 72 12.20 13.80 24.64
CA CYS A 72 12.84 12.70 25.36
C CYS A 72 13.95 12.11 24.49
N ASN A 73 15.15 12.72 24.52
CA ASN A 73 16.26 12.31 23.66
C ASN A 73 16.98 11.10 24.25
N ILE A 74 17.09 10.01 23.47
CA ILE A 74 17.73 8.76 23.94
C ILE A 74 19.19 8.92 24.39
N LEU A 75 19.89 9.96 23.92
CA LEU A 75 21.28 10.24 24.33
C LEU A 75 21.37 10.59 25.82
N ASP A 76 20.33 11.23 26.37
CA ASP A 76 20.22 11.56 27.79
C ASP A 76 19.96 10.31 28.65
N TYR A 77 19.64 9.18 28.01
CA TYR A 77 19.36 7.88 28.61
C TYR A 77 20.44 6.84 28.27
N GLY A 78 21.63 7.29 27.86
CA GLY A 78 22.81 6.44 27.69
C GLY A 78 22.97 5.80 26.31
N ALA A 79 22.19 6.21 25.30
CA ALA A 79 22.44 5.78 23.92
C ALA A 79 23.75 6.37 23.39
N ALA A 80 24.53 5.56 22.68
CA ALA A 80 25.69 5.99 21.91
C ALA A 80 25.70 5.31 20.53
N THR A 81 26.33 5.96 19.55
CA THR A 81 26.43 5.41 18.19
C THR A 81 27.46 4.28 18.13
N ASN A 82 27.25 3.32 17.21
CA ASN A 82 28.19 2.27 16.79
C ASN A 82 28.75 1.30 17.86
N THR A 83 28.44 1.42 19.14
CA THR A 83 29.05 0.56 20.19
C THR A 83 28.09 0.01 21.23
N SER A 84 27.05 0.74 21.63
CA SER A 84 26.11 0.32 22.67
C SER A 84 24.79 -0.19 22.10
N ASP A 85 24.15 -1.13 22.79
CA ASP A 85 22.76 -1.50 22.55
C ASP A 85 21.84 -0.30 22.84
N ILE A 86 21.06 0.12 21.85
CA ILE A 86 20.10 1.23 21.95
C ILE A 86 18.81 0.84 22.68
N GLY A 87 18.48 -0.46 22.76
CA GLY A 87 17.23 -0.95 23.36
C GLY A 87 16.96 -0.41 24.76
N PRO A 88 17.92 -0.49 25.72
CA PRO A 88 17.73 0.01 27.07
C PRO A 88 17.51 1.53 27.12
N ALA A 89 18.25 2.31 26.34
CA ALA A 89 18.10 3.77 26.30
C ALA A 89 16.73 4.20 25.75
N ILE A 90 16.23 3.52 24.71
CA ILE A 90 14.87 3.73 24.19
C ILE A 90 13.83 3.43 25.27
N LEU A 91 13.96 2.28 25.95
CA LEU A 91 13.00 1.85 26.97
C LEU A 91 13.00 2.79 28.19
N SER A 92 14.17 3.25 28.63
CA SER A 92 14.30 4.23 29.72
C SER A 92 13.74 5.59 29.33
N ALA A 93 14.09 6.14 28.17
CA ALA A 93 13.54 7.41 27.68
C ALA A 93 12.01 7.36 27.56
N PHE A 94 11.46 6.24 27.08
CA PHE A 94 10.03 6.04 27.02
C PHE A 94 9.38 5.98 28.41
N THR A 95 9.94 5.20 29.33
CA THR A 95 9.34 4.95 30.66
C THR A 95 9.42 6.18 31.56
N ASP A 96 10.55 6.86 31.55
CA ASP A 96 10.87 7.91 32.52
C ASP A 96 10.48 9.31 32.04
N CYS A 97 10.29 9.50 30.71
CA CYS A 97 9.93 10.79 30.12
C CYS A 97 8.61 10.72 29.34
N VAL A 98 8.53 9.90 28.28
CA VAL A 98 7.34 9.87 27.41
C VAL A 98 6.07 9.50 28.17
N LYS A 99 6.12 8.43 28.97
CA LYS A 99 4.96 7.98 29.75
C LYS A 99 4.55 8.95 30.85
N GLN A 100 5.48 9.77 31.32
CA GLN A 100 5.23 10.73 32.40
C GLN A 100 4.66 12.06 31.88
N THR A 101 4.90 12.36 30.59
CA THR A 101 4.60 13.67 30.01
C THR A 101 3.89 13.51 28.67
N PRO A 102 2.55 13.50 28.62
CA PRO A 102 1.81 13.62 27.36
C PRO A 102 2.24 14.87 26.58
N GLY A 103 2.28 14.77 25.26
CA GLY A 103 2.89 15.78 24.38
C GLY A 103 4.40 15.60 24.21
N SER A 104 4.94 14.41 24.48
CA SER A 104 6.37 14.13 24.31
C SER A 104 6.73 13.55 22.96
N THR A 105 7.97 13.80 22.53
CA THR A 105 8.62 13.15 21.40
C THR A 105 9.82 12.33 21.89
N LEU A 106 9.74 11.01 21.76
CA LEU A 106 10.88 10.12 21.87
C LEU A 106 11.78 10.33 20.66
N TYR A 107 13.02 10.77 20.88
CA TYR A 107 13.89 11.21 19.79
C TYR A 107 15.15 10.36 19.67
N VAL A 108 15.35 9.79 18.48
CA VAL A 108 16.60 9.14 18.03
C VAL A 108 17.30 10.08 17.05
N PRO A 109 18.38 10.76 17.47
CA PRO A 109 19.10 11.70 16.62
C PRO A 109 19.76 11.04 15.39
N PRO A 110 20.25 11.83 14.43
CA PRO A 110 21.10 11.33 13.35
C PRO A 110 22.32 10.58 13.88
N GLY A 111 22.56 9.39 13.33
CA GLY A 111 23.63 8.49 13.74
C GLY A 111 23.29 7.05 13.39
N THR A 112 24.21 6.13 13.66
CA THR A 112 23.97 4.69 13.52
C THR A 112 24.02 4.03 14.88
N TYR A 113 22.98 3.25 15.20
CA TYR A 113 22.77 2.65 16.51
C TYR A 113 22.56 1.15 16.37
N ASN A 114 23.25 0.37 17.20
CA ASN A 114 23.06 -1.08 17.24
C ASN A 114 21.92 -1.42 18.20
N MET A 115 21.08 -2.38 17.84
CA MET A 115 19.98 -2.86 18.69
C MET A 115 20.10 -4.37 18.91
N SER A 116 20.43 -4.75 20.15
CA SER A 116 20.47 -6.16 20.58
C SER A 116 19.30 -6.58 21.44
N THR A 117 18.63 -5.64 22.11
CA THR A 117 17.45 -5.92 22.93
C THR A 117 16.21 -5.28 22.35
N TRP A 118 15.13 -6.06 22.27
CA TRP A 118 13.83 -5.62 21.76
C TRP A 118 13.08 -4.77 22.78
N VAL A 119 12.29 -3.81 22.28
CA VAL A 119 11.54 -2.89 23.14
C VAL A 119 10.04 -3.13 23.03
N LYS A 120 9.36 -3.04 24.18
CA LYS A 120 7.90 -2.95 24.28
C LYS A 120 7.54 -1.56 24.79
N LEU A 121 6.94 -0.75 23.93
CA LEU A 121 6.56 0.63 24.24
C LEU A 121 5.04 0.67 24.40
N GLU A 122 4.58 0.47 25.63
CA GLU A 122 3.17 0.17 25.92
C GLU A 122 2.46 1.27 26.69
N ASN A 123 1.20 1.49 26.30
CA ASN A 123 0.19 2.27 27.01
C ASN A 123 0.57 3.75 27.23
N ALA A 124 1.16 4.39 26.22
CA ALA A 124 1.36 5.84 26.18
C ALA A 124 0.34 6.51 25.24
N SER A 125 -0.03 7.76 25.52
CA SER A 125 -0.94 8.55 24.69
C SER A 125 -0.41 9.94 24.42
N ASN A 126 -0.78 10.52 23.26
CA ASN A 126 -0.35 11.85 22.83
C ASN A 126 1.18 11.95 22.83
N TRP A 127 1.83 11.18 21.96
CA TRP A 127 3.29 11.20 21.85
C TRP A 127 3.76 10.89 20.43
N ALA A 128 5.03 11.16 20.17
CA ALA A 128 5.66 10.82 18.90
C ALA A 128 6.97 10.05 19.12
N PHE A 129 7.33 9.23 18.14
CA PHE A 129 8.61 8.56 18.04
C PHE A 129 9.32 9.03 16.78
N GLN A 130 10.24 9.96 16.96
CA GLN A 130 11.04 10.54 15.89
C GLN A 130 12.36 9.77 15.74
N ILE A 131 12.57 9.18 14.56
CA ILE A 131 13.78 8.46 14.21
C ILE A 131 14.46 9.18 13.05
N ASP A 132 15.55 9.87 13.34
CA ASP A 132 16.36 10.59 12.35
C ASP A 132 17.71 9.91 12.08
N GLY A 133 17.99 8.82 12.80
CA GLY A 133 19.15 7.95 12.61
C GLY A 133 18.80 6.58 12.01
N VAL A 134 19.81 5.71 11.96
CA VAL A 134 19.70 4.33 11.47
C VAL A 134 19.84 3.37 12.64
N ILE A 135 18.82 2.56 12.89
CA ILE A 135 18.82 1.49 13.89
C ILE A 135 19.13 0.18 13.19
N THR A 136 20.24 -0.46 13.52
CA THR A 136 20.68 -1.73 12.91
C THR A 136 20.56 -2.88 13.91
N ARG A 137 19.86 -3.95 13.52
CA ARG A 137 19.73 -5.16 14.33
C ARG A 137 21.09 -5.83 14.53
N THR A 138 21.45 -6.08 15.78
CA THR A 138 22.55 -6.98 16.17
C THR A 138 22.04 -8.18 16.98
N GLY A 139 20.89 -8.03 17.67
CA GLY A 139 20.29 -9.08 18.51
C GLY A 139 19.68 -10.23 17.71
N THR A 140 19.69 -11.43 18.30
CA THR A 140 19.23 -12.67 17.65
C THR A 140 17.94 -13.22 18.23
N ASP A 141 17.36 -12.55 19.22
CA ASP A 141 16.11 -12.97 19.84
C ASP A 141 14.97 -12.98 18.80
N ARG A 142 14.06 -13.94 18.93
CA ARG A 142 12.82 -13.95 18.14
C ARG A 142 11.86 -12.85 18.64
N GLY A 143 10.80 -12.61 17.87
CA GLY A 143 9.75 -11.67 18.25
C GLY A 143 9.71 -10.45 17.35
N HIS A 144 9.65 -9.26 17.95
CA HIS A 144 9.52 -7.98 17.27
C HIS A 144 10.54 -7.01 17.85
N MET A 145 11.37 -6.37 17.02
CA MET A 145 12.33 -5.36 17.51
C MET A 145 11.60 -4.23 18.24
N PHE A 146 10.49 -3.79 17.65
CA PHE A 146 9.56 -2.81 18.23
C PHE A 146 8.15 -3.40 18.33
N TRP A 147 7.63 -3.44 19.55
CA TRP A 147 6.24 -3.75 19.85
C TRP A 147 5.61 -2.55 20.54
N ILE A 148 4.57 -1.95 19.96
CA ILE A 148 4.02 -0.68 20.44
C ILE A 148 2.50 -0.77 20.63
N THR A 149 2.02 -0.29 21.78
CA THR A 149 0.59 0.02 22.02
C THR A 149 0.46 1.48 22.42
N ALA A 150 -0.45 2.22 21.79
CA ALA A 150 -0.57 3.66 21.99
C ALA A 150 -1.91 4.20 21.50
N THR A 151 -2.26 5.41 21.94
CA THR A 151 -3.32 6.23 21.35
C THR A 151 -2.78 7.61 21.02
N ASP A 152 -3.25 8.25 19.95
CA ASP A 152 -2.74 9.57 19.53
C ASP A 152 -1.21 9.57 19.36
N PHE A 153 -0.76 8.78 18.39
CA PHE A 153 0.63 8.37 18.22
C PHE A 153 1.17 8.72 16.84
N GLU A 154 2.46 9.02 16.74
CA GLU A 154 3.10 9.33 15.47
C GLU A 154 4.51 8.75 15.46
N MET A 155 4.84 7.95 14.45
CA MET A 155 6.20 7.42 14.26
C MET A 155 6.75 7.93 12.94
N TYR A 156 7.85 8.68 12.97
CA TYR A 156 8.28 9.41 11.79
C TYR A 156 9.78 9.70 11.75
N SER A 157 10.24 10.20 10.60
CA SER A 157 11.54 10.85 10.44
C SER A 157 11.35 12.28 9.97
N SER A 158 12.03 13.24 10.61
CA SER A 158 11.98 14.65 10.21
C SER A 158 12.90 14.96 9.02
N ASN A 159 13.94 14.13 8.83
CA ASN A 159 14.96 14.32 7.80
C ASN A 159 14.84 13.31 6.65
N GLN A 160 13.80 12.45 6.65
CA GLN A 160 13.57 11.36 5.69
C GLN A 160 14.73 10.34 5.61
N ALA A 161 15.66 10.36 6.57
CA ALA A 161 16.80 9.45 6.63
C ALA A 161 16.64 8.37 7.70
N GLY A 162 15.57 8.44 8.50
CA GLY A 162 15.21 7.44 9.49
C GLY A 162 15.05 6.05 8.89
N ALA A 163 15.86 5.09 9.37
CA ALA A 163 15.80 3.71 8.89
C ALA A 163 15.93 2.71 10.03
N ILE A 164 15.21 1.60 9.90
CA ILE A 164 15.42 0.40 10.72
C ILE A 164 15.90 -0.71 9.80
N HIS A 165 17.16 -1.12 9.98
CA HIS A 165 17.82 -2.16 9.22
C HIS A 165 17.81 -3.47 10.02
N GLY A 166 16.99 -4.43 9.59
CA GLY A 166 16.79 -5.72 10.23
C GLY A 166 17.95 -6.71 10.05
N ALA A 167 18.90 -6.44 9.15
CA ALA A 167 20.06 -7.31 8.90
C ALA A 167 19.68 -8.79 8.71
N GLY A 168 18.61 -9.03 7.93
CA GLY A 168 18.04 -10.31 7.57
C GLY A 168 19.01 -11.24 6.85
N ILE A 169 20.00 -10.70 6.13
CA ILE A 169 21.10 -11.50 5.53
C ILE A 169 21.77 -12.43 6.54
N TYR A 170 21.89 -12.02 7.82
CA TYR A 170 22.42 -12.88 8.88
C TYR A 170 21.60 -14.17 8.99
N TRP A 171 20.27 -14.07 9.05
CA TRP A 171 19.38 -15.23 9.17
C TRP A 171 19.41 -16.09 7.92
N SER A 172 19.48 -15.46 6.75
CA SER A 172 19.67 -16.16 5.48
C SER A 172 20.98 -16.96 5.46
N SER A 173 22.08 -16.40 5.96
CA SER A 173 23.37 -17.09 6.04
C SER A 173 23.38 -18.30 7.00
N GLN A 174 22.45 -18.34 7.97
CA GLN A 174 22.30 -19.45 8.90
C GLN A 174 21.34 -20.54 8.39
N GLY A 175 20.75 -20.37 7.20
CA GLY A 175 19.68 -21.25 6.71
C GLY A 175 18.38 -21.14 7.51
N LEU A 176 18.21 -20.07 8.30
CA LEU A 176 17.04 -19.81 9.16
C LEU A 176 16.11 -18.77 8.54
N HIS A 177 15.98 -18.78 7.22
CA HIS A 177 15.14 -17.88 6.45
C HIS A 177 13.74 -17.75 7.07
N LYS A 178 13.24 -16.53 7.27
CA LYS A 178 11.88 -16.22 7.79
C LYS A 178 11.63 -16.56 9.27
N TYR A 179 12.64 -17.04 9.99
CA TYR A 179 12.51 -17.42 11.42
C TYR A 179 13.13 -16.42 12.40
N GLY A 180 13.66 -15.30 11.90
CA GLY A 180 14.19 -14.22 12.72
C GLY A 180 13.11 -13.30 13.31
N PRO A 181 13.53 -12.21 14.00
CA PRO A 181 12.60 -11.20 14.47
C PRO A 181 11.95 -10.44 13.32
N ARG A 182 10.80 -9.85 13.59
CA ARG A 182 10.13 -8.87 12.73
C ARG A 182 10.56 -7.48 13.19
N ILE A 183 10.46 -6.49 12.32
CA ILE A 183 10.89 -5.13 12.69
C ILE A 183 9.84 -4.45 13.60
N LEU A 184 8.66 -4.14 13.06
CA LEU A 184 7.66 -3.34 13.76
C LEU A 184 6.32 -4.06 13.89
N ARG A 185 5.74 -4.07 15.09
CA ARG A 185 4.33 -4.40 15.32
C ARG A 185 3.64 -3.30 16.14
N LEU A 186 2.61 -2.70 15.55
CA LEU A 186 1.66 -1.84 16.24
C LEU A 186 0.45 -2.68 16.64
N VAL A 187 0.09 -2.69 17.93
CA VAL A 187 -1.02 -3.51 18.45
C VAL A 187 -2.03 -2.62 19.15
N HIS A 188 -3.29 -2.69 18.72
CA HIS A 188 -4.38 -1.89 19.27
C HIS A 188 -4.10 -0.38 19.31
N VAL A 189 -3.31 0.11 18.35
CA VAL A 189 -2.99 1.53 18.22
C VAL A 189 -4.17 2.27 17.59
N ALA A 190 -4.54 3.44 18.14
CA ALA A 190 -5.63 4.25 17.61
C ALA A 190 -5.23 5.71 17.42
N ASN A 191 -5.76 6.35 16.36
CA ASN A 191 -5.45 7.72 15.95
C ASN A 191 -3.93 7.89 15.79
N PHE A 192 -3.39 7.40 14.68
CA PHE A 192 -1.95 7.36 14.53
C PHE A 192 -1.46 7.59 13.11
N SER A 193 -0.20 8.01 13.00
CA SER A 193 0.53 8.07 11.75
C SER A 193 1.85 7.29 11.81
N LEU A 194 2.27 6.73 10.68
CA LEU A 194 3.59 6.13 10.46
C LEU A 194 4.11 6.60 9.10
N HIS A 195 5.18 7.39 9.07
CA HIS A 195 5.60 8.03 7.83
C HIS A 195 7.08 8.42 7.73
N ASP A 196 7.52 8.67 6.49
CA ASP A 196 8.87 9.15 6.16
C ASP A 196 9.99 8.23 6.68
N LEU A 197 9.73 6.92 6.77
CA LEU A 197 10.61 5.91 7.36
C LEU A 197 10.93 4.78 6.38
N MET A 198 12.11 4.19 6.56
CA MET A 198 12.58 3.05 5.78
C MET A 198 12.70 1.79 6.65
N PHE A 199 12.10 0.69 6.20
CA PHE A 199 12.20 -0.64 6.82
C PHE A 199 12.98 -1.57 5.90
N ILE A 200 14.20 -1.90 6.28
CA ILE A 200 15.18 -2.54 5.38
C ILE A 200 15.60 -3.88 5.94
N ASP A 201 15.69 -4.89 5.08
CA ASP A 201 16.27 -6.21 5.35
C ASP A 201 15.70 -6.88 6.60
N SER A 202 14.37 -6.96 6.71
CA SER A 202 13.76 -7.68 7.83
C SER A 202 14.10 -9.18 7.77
N PRO A 203 14.46 -9.84 8.89
CA PRO A 203 14.59 -11.29 8.95
C PRO A 203 13.29 -12.08 8.71
N SER A 204 12.14 -11.39 8.82
CA SER A 204 10.79 -11.89 8.58
C SER A 204 9.94 -10.71 8.09
N PHE A 205 8.80 -10.41 8.72
CA PHE A 205 7.90 -9.32 8.32
C PHE A 205 8.47 -7.95 8.70
N HIS A 206 8.22 -6.93 7.89
CA HIS A 206 8.72 -5.57 8.12
C HIS A 206 7.77 -4.79 9.04
N VAL A 207 6.53 -4.56 8.60
CA VAL A 207 5.53 -3.76 9.34
C VAL A 207 4.24 -4.55 9.52
N ILE A 208 3.79 -4.64 10.77
CA ILE A 208 2.54 -5.31 11.13
C ILE A 208 1.66 -4.31 11.88
N LEU A 209 0.46 -4.06 11.35
CA LEU A 209 -0.61 -3.36 12.04
C LEU A 209 -1.64 -4.38 12.52
N ASP A 210 -1.75 -4.53 13.83
CA ASP A 210 -2.59 -5.55 14.46
C ASP A 210 -3.74 -4.88 15.22
N ASN A 211 -4.94 -5.01 14.66
CA ASN A 211 -6.18 -4.48 15.21
C ASN A 211 -6.10 -2.97 15.54
N VAL A 212 -5.59 -2.19 14.60
CA VAL A 212 -5.40 -0.73 14.75
C VAL A 212 -6.62 0.06 14.24
N LYS A 213 -6.70 1.36 14.55
CA LYS A 213 -7.82 2.22 14.16
C LYS A 213 -7.39 3.65 13.79
N ASN A 214 -8.07 4.26 12.81
CA ASN A 214 -7.84 5.65 12.40
C ASN A 214 -6.37 5.93 12.03
N GLY A 215 -5.78 5.04 11.24
CA GLY A 215 -4.35 5.06 10.90
C GLY A 215 -4.06 5.77 9.58
N LEU A 216 -2.98 6.54 9.53
CA LEU A 216 -2.44 7.16 8.32
C LEU A 216 -0.99 6.70 8.09
N LEU A 217 -0.75 5.91 7.04
CA LEU A 217 0.58 5.47 6.64
C LEU A 217 0.96 6.16 5.35
N TYR A 218 2.10 6.83 5.32
CA TYR A 218 2.55 7.45 4.08
C TYR A 218 4.06 7.64 3.98
N ASN A 219 4.55 7.78 2.76
CA ASN A 219 5.96 7.95 2.48
C ASN A 219 6.85 6.88 3.12
N LEU A 220 6.53 5.61 2.89
CA LEU A 220 7.29 4.49 3.44
C LEU A 220 8.07 3.75 2.36
N LEU A 221 9.28 3.33 2.71
CA LEU A 221 10.04 2.34 1.93
C LEU A 221 10.12 1.04 2.69
N VAL A 222 9.86 -0.06 2.01
CA VAL A 222 10.14 -1.39 2.51
C VAL A 222 11.00 -2.15 1.51
N ARG A 223 12.13 -2.70 1.96
CA ARG A 223 12.98 -3.55 1.12
C ARG A 223 13.43 -4.80 1.86
N GLY A 224 12.92 -5.95 1.44
CA GLY A 224 13.37 -7.27 1.85
C GLY A 224 14.00 -8.05 0.70
N HIS A 225 14.48 -9.23 1.02
CA HIS A 225 15.03 -10.15 0.04
C HIS A 225 13.95 -10.74 -0.88
N ASP A 226 14.40 -11.26 -2.02
CA ASP A 226 13.63 -11.97 -3.02
C ASP A 226 13.22 -13.37 -2.53
N GLU A 227 12.43 -13.43 -1.46
CA GLU A 227 11.88 -14.66 -0.90
C GLU A 227 10.51 -14.43 -0.23
N GLY A 228 9.63 -15.43 -0.25
CA GLY A 228 8.37 -15.41 0.52
C GLY A 228 8.61 -15.33 2.03
N GLY A 229 7.62 -14.94 2.83
CA GLY A 229 7.68 -14.77 4.28
C GLY A 229 8.45 -13.53 4.77
N LEU A 230 8.75 -12.60 3.86
CA LEU A 230 9.39 -11.31 4.10
C LEU A 230 8.42 -10.16 3.82
N ASP A 231 7.19 -10.31 4.33
CA ASP A 231 6.03 -9.47 4.11
C ASP A 231 6.37 -7.99 4.36
N GLY A 232 5.87 -7.12 3.49
CA GLY A 232 6.08 -5.69 3.54
C GLY A 232 5.23 -5.06 4.64
N ILE A 233 3.95 -4.85 4.34
CA ILE A 233 2.98 -4.31 5.29
C ILE A 233 1.78 -5.24 5.42
N ASP A 234 1.58 -5.79 6.61
CA ASP A 234 0.40 -6.56 7.00
C ASP A 234 -0.56 -5.70 7.83
N ILE A 235 -1.85 -5.67 7.48
CA ILE A 235 -2.82 -4.73 8.06
C ILE A 235 -4.10 -5.40 8.50
N THR A 236 -4.36 -5.36 9.81
CA THR A 236 -5.69 -5.54 10.43
C THR A 236 -6.14 -4.16 10.95
N CYS A 237 -7.06 -3.48 10.26
CA CYS A 237 -7.43 -2.10 10.60
C CYS A 237 -8.92 -1.76 10.41
N GLN A 238 -9.42 -0.87 11.25
CA GLN A 238 -10.65 -0.11 11.01
C GLN A 238 -10.35 1.36 10.71
N ASN A 239 -10.76 1.85 9.54
CA ASN A 239 -10.50 3.22 9.09
C ASN A 239 -9.00 3.54 8.94
N CYS A 240 -8.37 3.02 7.89
CA CYS A 240 -6.96 3.32 7.59
C CYS A 240 -6.76 3.85 6.18
N HIS A 241 -5.83 4.80 6.05
CA HIS A 241 -5.31 5.28 4.78
C HIS A 241 -3.84 4.90 4.65
N VAL A 242 -3.48 4.18 3.59
CA VAL A 242 -2.09 3.86 3.23
C VAL A 242 -1.80 4.49 1.89
N THR A 243 -0.80 5.34 1.79
CA THR A 243 -0.49 6.03 0.53
C THR A 243 0.99 6.27 0.30
N ASN A 244 1.43 6.30 -0.94
CA ASN A 244 2.83 6.59 -1.30
C ASN A 244 3.81 5.64 -0.58
N VAL A 245 3.69 4.35 -0.89
CA VAL A 245 4.55 3.30 -0.33
C VAL A 245 5.21 2.54 -1.46
N GLU A 246 6.53 2.32 -1.34
CA GLU A 246 7.26 1.38 -2.19
C GLU A 246 7.65 0.14 -1.40
N VAL A 247 7.41 -1.04 -1.97
CA VAL A 247 7.80 -2.33 -1.39
C VAL A 247 8.57 -3.17 -2.40
N THR A 248 9.71 -3.70 -1.97
CA THR A 248 10.50 -4.74 -2.65
C THR A 248 10.64 -5.94 -1.72
N ASN A 249 10.31 -7.13 -2.18
CA ASN A 249 10.47 -8.43 -1.48
C ASN A 249 10.06 -9.58 -2.44
N ARG A 250 9.60 -10.74 -1.94
CA ARG A 250 8.85 -11.70 -2.78
C ARG A 250 7.59 -12.25 -2.11
N ASP A 251 7.07 -11.52 -1.12
CA ASP A 251 5.79 -11.80 -0.47
C ASP A 251 4.90 -10.54 -0.47
N GLU A 252 4.01 -10.41 0.50
CA GLU A 252 3.06 -9.31 0.59
C GLU A 252 3.70 -7.93 0.34
N CYS A 253 3.16 -7.18 -0.61
CA CYS A 253 3.47 -5.76 -0.78
C CYS A 253 2.73 -4.98 0.32
N VAL A 254 1.41 -4.84 0.15
CA VAL A 254 0.49 -4.48 1.23
C VAL A 254 -0.62 -5.53 1.28
N CYS A 255 -0.77 -6.20 2.42
CA CYS A 255 -1.75 -7.25 2.64
C CYS A 255 -2.78 -6.84 3.70
N VAL A 256 -4.06 -6.94 3.35
CA VAL A 256 -5.16 -6.75 4.30
C VAL A 256 -5.50 -8.10 4.95
N LYS A 257 -5.37 -8.15 6.28
CA LYS A 257 -5.73 -9.26 7.14
C LYS A 257 -7.12 -9.01 7.78
N ASN A 258 -7.66 -10.01 8.48
CA ASN A 258 -8.97 -9.95 9.12
C ASN A 258 -8.85 -9.73 10.65
N PRO A 259 -9.83 -9.04 11.26
CA PRO A 259 -10.91 -8.27 10.63
C PRO A 259 -10.44 -6.88 10.14
N SER A 260 -10.99 -6.40 9.03
CA SER A 260 -10.63 -5.06 8.50
C SER A 260 -11.82 -4.36 7.85
N SER A 261 -11.98 -3.06 8.06
CA SER A 261 -13.04 -2.30 7.39
C SER A 261 -12.65 -0.85 7.13
N ASN A 262 -13.16 -0.27 6.04
CA ASN A 262 -12.94 1.13 5.69
C ASN A 262 -11.45 1.43 5.41
N LEU A 263 -10.88 0.79 4.40
CA LEU A 263 -9.48 1.00 4.01
C LEU A 263 -9.41 1.75 2.68
N LEU A 264 -8.58 2.78 2.64
CA LEU A 264 -8.11 3.39 1.40
C LEU A 264 -6.61 3.10 1.26
N ILE A 265 -6.23 2.40 0.21
CA ILE A 265 -4.83 2.05 -0.07
C ILE A 265 -4.53 2.57 -1.47
N GLU A 266 -3.64 3.53 -1.61
CA GLU A 266 -3.39 4.15 -2.91
C GLU A 266 -1.94 4.52 -3.18
N ASN A 267 -1.59 4.72 -4.44
CA ASN A 267 -0.25 5.13 -4.85
C ASN A 267 0.84 4.19 -4.29
N ILE A 268 0.64 2.89 -4.50
CA ILE A 268 1.57 1.85 -4.03
C ILE A 268 2.42 1.37 -5.21
N PHE A 269 3.72 1.25 -4.97
CA PHE A 269 4.66 0.66 -5.91
C PHE A 269 5.19 -0.67 -5.36
N CYS A 270 4.69 -1.76 -5.92
CA CYS A 270 5.21 -3.10 -5.68
C CYS A 270 6.35 -3.35 -6.69
N ASN A 271 7.58 -3.08 -6.29
CA ASN A 271 8.78 -3.06 -7.13
C ASN A 271 9.61 -4.31 -6.88
N GLN A 272 9.45 -5.35 -7.72
CA GLN A 272 9.95 -6.71 -7.44
C GLN A 272 9.41 -7.20 -6.08
N ALA A 273 8.11 -7.51 -6.01
CA ALA A 273 7.43 -7.92 -4.78
C ALA A 273 6.61 -9.22 -5.00
N GLY A 274 5.95 -9.72 -3.96
CA GLY A 274 4.88 -10.70 -4.15
C GLY A 274 3.64 -10.06 -4.78
N GLY A 275 3.17 -8.93 -4.24
CA GLY A 275 2.03 -8.17 -4.78
C GLY A 275 1.03 -7.71 -3.72
N MET A 276 -0.03 -7.01 -4.13
CA MET A 276 -1.11 -6.63 -3.22
C MET A 276 -1.94 -7.86 -2.84
N SER A 277 -2.46 -7.92 -1.62
CA SER A 277 -3.25 -9.09 -1.23
C SER A 277 -4.29 -8.83 -0.14
N LEU A 278 -5.23 -9.76 -0.07
CA LEU A 278 -6.19 -9.91 1.03
C LEU A 278 -6.09 -11.36 1.52
N GLY A 279 -5.79 -11.57 2.80
CA GLY A 279 -5.76 -12.89 3.43
C GLY A 279 -4.39 -13.32 3.99
N SER A 280 -4.13 -14.60 4.21
CA SER A 280 -5.05 -15.73 4.04
C SER A 280 -6.20 -15.70 5.05
N PHE A 281 -7.42 -15.86 4.54
CA PHE A 281 -8.63 -15.91 5.36
C PHE A 281 -9.10 -17.34 5.62
N ALA A 282 -9.54 -17.61 6.85
CA ALA A 282 -10.17 -18.85 7.26
C ALA A 282 -11.34 -18.53 8.22
N ASN A 283 -11.20 -18.85 9.50
CA ASN A 283 -12.28 -18.72 10.48
C ASN A 283 -12.49 -17.26 10.91
N ASP A 284 -13.77 -16.86 10.95
CA ASP A 284 -14.35 -15.58 11.37
C ASP A 284 -13.78 -14.34 10.67
N THR A 285 -13.63 -14.46 9.35
CA THR A 285 -13.22 -13.37 8.48
C THR A 285 -14.34 -12.33 8.35
N ALA A 286 -14.12 -11.07 8.70
CA ALA A 286 -14.99 -9.98 8.28
C ALA A 286 -14.13 -8.84 7.73
N VAL A 287 -14.08 -8.76 6.40
CA VAL A 287 -13.42 -7.68 5.65
C VAL A 287 -14.44 -6.94 4.80
N SER A 288 -14.47 -5.62 4.85
CA SER A 288 -15.38 -4.82 4.03
C SER A 288 -14.83 -3.46 3.64
N GLN A 289 -15.39 -2.85 2.59
CA GLN A 289 -15.08 -1.45 2.25
C GLN A 289 -13.57 -1.20 2.03
N VAL A 290 -12.89 -2.13 1.35
CA VAL A 290 -11.48 -1.96 0.96
C VAL A 290 -11.43 -1.33 -0.43
N HIS A 291 -10.72 -0.22 -0.55
CA HIS A 291 -10.47 0.46 -1.82
C HIS A 291 -8.97 0.53 -2.07
N MET A 292 -8.51 -0.22 -3.07
CA MET A 292 -7.14 -0.09 -3.57
C MET A 292 -7.17 0.67 -4.90
N ARG A 293 -6.38 1.74 -5.04
CA ARG A 293 -6.27 2.46 -6.32
C ARG A 293 -4.88 2.96 -6.65
N ASN A 294 -4.59 3.11 -7.94
CA ASN A 294 -3.31 3.63 -8.43
C ASN A 294 -2.15 2.75 -7.93
N ILE A 295 -2.22 1.46 -8.27
CA ILE A 295 -1.22 0.47 -7.87
C ILE A 295 -0.34 0.17 -9.07
N TYR A 296 0.97 0.36 -8.91
CA TYR A 296 1.96 -0.02 -9.90
C TYR A 296 2.71 -1.27 -9.46
N SER A 297 2.62 -2.33 -10.26
CA SER A 297 3.28 -3.62 -9.99
C SER A 297 4.34 -3.90 -11.04
N TYR A 298 5.59 -4.09 -10.63
CA TYR A 298 6.70 -4.36 -11.53
C TYR A 298 7.37 -5.67 -11.13
N TYR A 299 7.36 -6.66 -12.03
CA TYR A 299 7.95 -7.98 -11.78
C TYR A 299 7.49 -8.59 -10.45
N SER A 300 6.18 -8.62 -10.23
CA SER A 300 5.61 -9.19 -9.01
C SER A 300 5.05 -10.60 -9.23
N THR A 301 4.85 -11.36 -8.15
CA THR A 301 4.15 -12.66 -8.25
C THR A 301 2.70 -12.46 -8.69
N HIS A 302 2.03 -11.42 -8.20
CA HIS A 302 0.67 -11.05 -8.57
C HIS A 302 0.43 -9.53 -8.57
N PHE A 303 -0.64 -9.08 -9.25
CA PHE A 303 -1.14 -7.71 -9.05
C PHE A 303 -2.03 -7.63 -7.82
N LEU A 304 -2.96 -8.60 -7.70
CA LEU A 304 -3.79 -8.78 -6.51
C LEU A 304 -4.07 -10.26 -6.28
N LEU A 305 -3.85 -10.71 -5.05
CA LEU A 305 -4.24 -12.03 -4.58
C LEU A 305 -5.25 -11.92 -3.43
N ILE A 306 -6.48 -12.37 -3.66
CA ILE A 306 -7.45 -12.62 -2.58
C ILE A 306 -7.37 -14.11 -2.26
N LYS A 307 -6.83 -14.46 -1.09
CA LYS A 307 -6.55 -15.84 -0.68
C LYS A 307 -7.38 -16.25 0.52
N THR A 308 -8.14 -17.33 0.38
CA THR A 308 -8.87 -17.96 1.49
C THR A 308 -8.60 -19.46 1.51
N PHE A 309 -8.91 -20.09 2.63
CA PHE A 309 -8.91 -21.53 2.79
C PHE A 309 -10.34 -22.10 2.78
N PRO A 310 -10.54 -23.38 2.42
CA PRO A 310 -11.79 -24.07 2.63
C PRO A 310 -12.15 -24.14 4.12
N ASN A 311 -13.42 -24.40 4.41
CA ASN A 311 -13.98 -24.41 5.76
C ASN A 311 -13.87 -23.05 6.48
N GLY A 312 -13.46 -22.00 5.78
CA GLY A 312 -13.51 -20.64 6.30
C GLY A 312 -14.94 -20.14 6.48
N THR A 313 -15.11 -19.12 7.31
CA THR A 313 -16.41 -18.50 7.64
C THR A 313 -16.33 -16.98 7.54
N GLY A 314 -17.50 -16.33 7.54
CA GLY A 314 -17.61 -14.87 7.42
C GLY A 314 -17.57 -14.37 5.98
N TYR A 315 -17.09 -13.15 5.74
CA TYR A 315 -17.18 -12.49 4.43
C TYR A 315 -16.00 -11.57 4.09
N VAL A 316 -15.83 -11.38 2.77
CA VAL A 316 -15.17 -10.22 2.17
C VAL A 316 -16.18 -9.55 1.25
N LYS A 317 -16.50 -8.28 1.48
CA LYS A 317 -17.52 -7.60 0.68
C LYS A 317 -17.26 -6.14 0.37
N ASP A 318 -17.94 -5.65 -0.67
CA ASP A 318 -18.02 -4.23 -0.99
C ASP A 318 -16.65 -3.58 -1.20
N CYS A 319 -15.76 -4.27 -1.93
CA CYS A 319 -14.41 -3.82 -2.21
C CYS A 319 -14.27 -3.31 -3.66
N LEU A 320 -13.42 -2.29 -3.83
CA LEU A 320 -13.08 -1.70 -5.12
C LEU A 320 -11.57 -1.74 -5.35
N PHE A 321 -11.15 -2.33 -6.45
CA PHE A 321 -9.76 -2.40 -6.87
C PHE A 321 -9.64 -1.76 -8.25
N GLU A 322 -9.12 -0.54 -8.33
CA GLU A 322 -9.08 0.22 -9.59
C GLU A 322 -7.72 0.83 -9.94
N ASN A 323 -7.48 1.10 -11.22
CA ASN A 323 -6.23 1.71 -11.70
C ASN A 323 -4.99 0.90 -11.28
N PHE A 324 -5.02 -0.40 -11.58
CA PHE A 324 -3.85 -1.25 -11.43
C PHE A 324 -3.09 -1.28 -12.76
N THR A 325 -1.81 -0.94 -12.73
CA THR A 325 -0.94 -0.97 -13.90
C THR A 325 0.37 -1.67 -13.58
N GLY A 326 1.03 -2.26 -14.57
CA GLY A 326 2.26 -2.95 -14.25
C GLY A 326 2.86 -3.81 -15.36
N TYR A 327 4.13 -4.13 -15.17
CA TYR A 327 4.93 -4.89 -16.12
C TYR A 327 5.24 -6.27 -15.55
N THR A 328 4.76 -7.30 -16.25
CA THR A 328 4.88 -8.74 -16.03
C THR A 328 4.67 -9.23 -14.60
N SER A 329 3.76 -10.19 -14.45
CA SER A 329 3.55 -10.94 -13.22
C SER A 329 3.15 -12.37 -13.53
N ALA A 330 3.34 -13.28 -12.57
CA ALA A 330 2.88 -14.65 -12.73
C ALA A 330 1.34 -14.70 -12.78
N TYR A 331 0.66 -13.97 -11.89
CA TYR A 331 -0.79 -13.77 -11.92
C TYR A 331 -1.11 -12.28 -12.06
N ALA A 332 -2.18 -11.90 -12.76
CA ALA A 332 -2.70 -10.54 -12.65
C ALA A 332 -3.69 -10.47 -11.47
N LEU A 333 -4.99 -10.65 -11.73
CA LEU A 333 -6.01 -10.81 -10.71
C LEU A 333 -6.16 -12.29 -10.35
N SER A 334 -5.96 -12.63 -9.08
CA SER A 334 -6.21 -13.98 -8.56
C SER A 334 -7.10 -13.95 -7.32
N VAL A 335 -8.34 -14.42 -7.47
CA VAL A 335 -9.21 -14.82 -6.36
C VAL A 335 -9.09 -16.32 -6.20
N ASN A 336 -8.55 -16.78 -5.06
CA ASN A 336 -8.29 -18.19 -4.81
C ASN A 336 -8.77 -18.60 -3.41
N GLN A 337 -9.91 -19.30 -3.36
CA GLN A 337 -10.49 -19.84 -2.12
C GLN A 337 -9.96 -21.23 -1.74
N TYR A 338 -9.01 -21.75 -2.51
CA TYR A 338 -8.30 -23.02 -2.31
C TYR A 338 -6.79 -22.76 -2.25
N TRP A 339 -6.38 -21.73 -1.49
CA TRP A 339 -5.00 -21.29 -1.44
C TRP A 339 -4.07 -22.42 -0.94
N LEU A 340 -2.86 -22.53 -1.50
CA LEU A 340 -1.93 -23.66 -1.31
C LEU A 340 -2.47 -25.03 -1.75
N ASN A 341 -3.43 -25.07 -2.67
CA ASN A 341 -4.07 -26.31 -3.16
C ASN A 341 -4.66 -27.14 -2.00
N THR A 342 -5.14 -26.47 -0.95
CA THR A 342 -5.87 -27.12 0.12
C THR A 342 -7.25 -27.46 -0.41
N PHE A 343 -7.42 -28.66 -0.95
CA PHE A 343 -8.71 -29.22 -1.32
C PHE A 343 -9.04 -30.32 -0.33
N THR A 344 -10.28 -30.38 0.13
CA THR A 344 -10.77 -31.59 0.83
C THR A 344 -12.07 -32.05 0.20
N THR A 345 -12.31 -33.36 0.16
CA THR A 345 -13.58 -33.91 -0.33
C THR A 345 -14.78 -33.55 0.55
N ASN A 346 -14.53 -32.95 1.72
CA ASN A 346 -15.49 -32.71 2.78
C ASN A 346 -15.54 -31.22 3.16
N ASP A 347 -15.26 -30.31 2.22
CA ASP A 347 -15.39 -28.89 2.50
C ASP A 347 -16.85 -28.58 2.85
N THR A 348 -17.06 -27.96 4.01
CA THR A 348 -18.40 -27.68 4.55
C THR A 348 -18.80 -26.20 4.41
N SER A 349 -17.82 -25.31 4.25
CA SER A 349 -18.03 -23.87 4.07
C SER A 349 -16.87 -23.21 3.33
N GLY A 350 -17.02 -21.93 3.00
CA GLY A 350 -15.95 -21.04 2.59
C GLY A 350 -16.32 -19.59 2.90
N VAL A 351 -15.32 -18.71 2.95
CA VAL A 351 -15.55 -17.27 3.15
C VAL A 351 -16.44 -16.74 2.02
N GLN A 352 -17.52 -16.03 2.36
CA GLN A 352 -18.40 -15.46 1.33
C GLN A 352 -17.73 -14.23 0.69
N LEU A 353 -17.35 -14.34 -0.59
CA LEU A 353 -16.82 -13.22 -1.37
C LEU A 353 -17.97 -12.58 -2.15
N SER A 354 -18.24 -11.30 -1.93
CA SER A 354 -19.37 -10.62 -2.59
C SER A 354 -19.12 -9.16 -2.96
N ASN A 355 -19.72 -8.70 -4.06
CA ASN A 355 -19.64 -7.31 -4.52
C ASN A 355 -18.18 -6.78 -4.61
N LEU A 356 -17.32 -7.52 -5.31
CA LEU A 356 -15.93 -7.13 -5.56
C LEU A 356 -15.80 -6.56 -6.97
N THR A 357 -15.28 -5.35 -7.08
CA THR A 357 -15.13 -4.64 -8.35
C THR A 357 -13.66 -4.48 -8.73
N PHE A 358 -13.31 -4.90 -9.94
CA PHE A 358 -11.99 -4.80 -10.55
C PHE A 358 -12.12 -3.93 -11.81
N LYS A 359 -11.57 -2.72 -11.77
CA LYS A 359 -11.87 -1.69 -12.78
C LYS A 359 -10.62 -0.99 -13.28
N ASN A 360 -10.48 -0.83 -14.59
CA ASN A 360 -9.37 -0.11 -15.21
C ASN A 360 -8.01 -0.72 -14.83
N TRP A 361 -7.82 -1.98 -15.21
CA TRP A 361 -6.54 -2.66 -15.02
C TRP A 361 -5.85 -2.84 -16.37
N HIS A 362 -4.55 -2.62 -16.39
CA HIS A 362 -3.77 -2.63 -17.60
C HIS A 362 -2.39 -3.22 -17.36
N GLY A 363 -1.94 -4.19 -18.15
CA GLY A 363 -0.63 -4.78 -17.87
C GLY A 363 -0.21 -5.92 -18.78
N GLN A 364 0.88 -6.55 -18.38
CA GLN A 364 1.39 -7.78 -18.98
C GLN A 364 1.30 -8.93 -17.98
N THR A 365 1.10 -10.14 -18.48
CA THR A 365 1.20 -11.39 -17.70
C THR A 365 2.26 -12.28 -18.32
N ASP A 366 2.88 -13.15 -17.53
CA ASP A 366 3.95 -14.04 -17.98
C ASP A 366 3.45 -15.20 -18.88
N ASP A 367 2.49 -15.98 -18.41
CA ASP A 367 1.97 -17.16 -19.12
C ASP A 367 0.47 -17.33 -18.88
N ALA A 368 -0.33 -16.82 -19.82
CA ALA A 368 -1.78 -16.87 -19.75
C ALA A 368 -2.36 -18.28 -20.00
N ASN A 369 -1.59 -19.24 -20.56
CA ASN A 369 -2.05 -20.63 -20.66
C ASN A 369 -2.13 -21.27 -19.29
N LYS A 370 -1.13 -21.00 -18.43
CA LYS A 370 -1.10 -21.51 -17.06
C LYS A 370 -1.92 -20.66 -16.11
N ARG A 371 -1.90 -19.33 -16.31
CA ARG A 371 -2.43 -18.34 -15.38
C ARG A 371 -3.18 -17.23 -16.13
N PRO A 372 -4.40 -17.52 -16.62
CA PRO A 372 -5.23 -16.50 -17.24
C PRO A 372 -5.35 -15.24 -16.36
N PRO A 373 -5.17 -14.02 -16.91
CA PRO A 373 -5.11 -12.78 -16.14
C PRO A 373 -6.28 -12.50 -15.18
N ALA A 374 -7.49 -12.93 -15.53
CA ALA A 374 -8.63 -12.88 -14.62
C ALA A 374 -8.91 -14.27 -14.06
N TRP A 375 -8.47 -14.54 -12.84
CA TRP A 375 -8.58 -15.85 -12.20
C TRP A 375 -9.54 -15.81 -11.00
N PHE A 376 -10.62 -16.57 -11.08
CA PHE A 376 -11.62 -16.74 -10.02
C PHE A 376 -11.79 -18.22 -9.68
N SER A 377 -11.06 -18.70 -8.69
CA SER A 377 -11.22 -20.05 -8.12
C SER A 377 -12.01 -19.93 -6.82
N CYS A 378 -13.34 -19.87 -6.93
CA CYS A 378 -14.24 -19.66 -5.80
C CYS A 378 -14.73 -20.97 -5.21
N SER A 379 -15.14 -20.92 -3.95
CA SER A 379 -15.63 -22.08 -3.20
C SER A 379 -16.89 -22.65 -3.84
N HIS A 380 -17.01 -23.99 -3.88
CA HIS A 380 -18.25 -24.64 -4.29
C HIS A 380 -19.35 -24.59 -3.21
N THR A 381 -18.99 -24.47 -1.92
CA THR A 381 -19.95 -24.31 -0.82
C THR A 381 -20.43 -22.87 -0.68
N ASN A 382 -19.58 -21.91 -1.02
CA ASN A 382 -19.87 -20.47 -1.01
C ASN A 382 -19.38 -19.80 -2.29
N PRO A 383 -20.08 -19.97 -3.43
CA PRO A 383 -19.71 -19.33 -4.68
C PRO A 383 -19.56 -17.81 -4.56
N CYS A 384 -18.58 -17.23 -5.28
CA CYS A 384 -18.42 -15.78 -5.32
C CYS A 384 -19.60 -15.14 -6.05
N VAL A 385 -20.13 -14.03 -5.55
CA VAL A 385 -21.30 -13.35 -6.15
C VAL A 385 -21.08 -11.86 -6.35
N GLY A 386 -21.51 -11.33 -7.48
CA GLY A 386 -21.35 -9.90 -7.77
C GLY A 386 -19.91 -9.48 -8.10
N MET A 387 -19.11 -10.38 -8.69
CA MET A 387 -17.81 -10.03 -9.26
C MET A 387 -18.00 -9.11 -10.47
N LYS A 388 -17.36 -7.94 -10.48
CA LYS A 388 -17.50 -6.96 -11.57
C LYS A 388 -16.13 -6.65 -12.14
N VAL A 389 -15.87 -7.10 -13.35
CA VAL A 389 -14.65 -6.79 -14.10
C VAL A 389 -14.97 -5.77 -15.18
N SER A 390 -14.20 -4.70 -15.32
CA SER A 390 -14.41 -3.72 -16.38
C SER A 390 -13.11 -3.02 -16.77
N ASN A 391 -12.94 -2.71 -18.05
CA ASN A 391 -11.70 -2.14 -18.59
C ASN A 391 -10.46 -2.92 -18.11
N PHE A 392 -10.46 -4.23 -18.34
CA PHE A 392 -9.41 -5.14 -17.91
C PHE A 392 -8.60 -5.59 -19.13
N SER A 393 -7.38 -5.07 -19.25
CA SER A 393 -6.57 -5.12 -20.47
C SER A 393 -5.19 -5.69 -20.14
N PHE A 394 -5.11 -7.02 -20.08
CA PHE A 394 -3.86 -7.76 -19.91
C PHE A 394 -3.51 -8.55 -21.15
N TRP A 395 -2.22 -8.63 -21.44
CA TRP A 395 -1.68 -9.37 -22.57
C TRP A 395 -0.45 -10.18 -22.18
N ASP A 396 -0.43 -11.44 -22.60
CA ASP A 396 0.74 -12.30 -22.61
C ASP A 396 1.47 -12.08 -23.95
N LEU A 397 2.63 -11.43 -23.90
CA LEU A 397 3.43 -11.15 -25.09
C LEU A 397 4.12 -12.40 -25.66
N THR A 398 4.41 -13.39 -24.81
CA THR A 398 5.13 -14.60 -25.20
C THR A 398 4.23 -15.51 -26.04
N HIS A 399 2.97 -15.66 -25.62
CA HIS A 399 2.02 -16.56 -26.27
C HIS A 399 0.93 -15.85 -27.08
N ASN A 400 0.97 -14.52 -27.14
CA ASN A 400 0.00 -13.67 -27.87
C ASN A 400 -1.46 -13.96 -27.50
N GLN A 401 -1.76 -13.89 -26.21
CA GLN A 401 -3.09 -14.22 -25.72
C GLN A 401 -3.47 -13.51 -24.43
N THR A 402 -4.74 -13.65 -24.06
CA THR A 402 -5.28 -13.28 -22.76
C THR A 402 -6.41 -14.23 -22.41
N GLY A 403 -6.94 -14.14 -21.19
CA GLY A 403 -8.00 -15.04 -20.78
C GLY A 403 -8.56 -14.82 -19.40
N SER A 404 -9.45 -15.73 -19.06
CA SER A 404 -10.05 -15.82 -17.74
C SER A 404 -10.32 -17.26 -17.34
N TYR A 405 -10.14 -17.56 -16.06
CA TYR A 405 -10.49 -18.82 -15.39
C TYR A 405 -11.56 -18.53 -14.35
N CYS A 406 -12.65 -19.31 -14.34
CA CYS A 406 -13.70 -19.17 -13.34
C CYS A 406 -14.21 -20.53 -12.88
N ALA A 407 -14.26 -20.76 -11.57
CA ALA A 407 -14.98 -21.86 -10.92
C ALA A 407 -15.89 -21.25 -9.85
N SER A 408 -17.17 -21.63 -9.82
CA SER A 408 -18.17 -21.13 -8.85
C SER A 408 -18.16 -19.60 -8.67
N ALA A 409 -18.01 -18.83 -9.75
CA ALA A 409 -17.92 -17.37 -9.71
C ALA A 409 -18.99 -16.68 -10.56
N TYR A 410 -19.75 -15.80 -9.91
CA TYR A 410 -20.87 -15.10 -10.52
C TYR A 410 -20.65 -13.60 -10.61
N GLY A 411 -20.99 -13.03 -11.77
CA GLY A 411 -20.66 -11.65 -12.05
C GLY A 411 -20.79 -11.26 -13.51
N ARG A 412 -20.02 -10.25 -13.92
CA ARG A 412 -19.95 -9.76 -15.29
C ARG A 412 -18.55 -9.23 -15.63
N GLY A 413 -18.23 -9.22 -16.92
CA GLY A 413 -17.07 -8.52 -17.49
C GLY A 413 -15.88 -9.41 -17.86
N ALA A 414 -15.61 -10.46 -17.09
CA ALA A 414 -14.73 -11.54 -17.53
C ALA A 414 -15.55 -12.61 -18.27
N LYS A 415 -14.99 -13.20 -19.34
CA LYS A 415 -15.72 -14.08 -20.26
C LYS A 415 -16.26 -15.35 -19.59
N CYS A 416 -15.56 -15.87 -18.58
CA CYS A 416 -15.95 -17.08 -17.86
C CYS A 416 -16.98 -16.88 -16.74
N LEU A 417 -17.28 -15.62 -16.35
CA LEU A 417 -18.21 -15.35 -15.25
C LEU A 417 -19.65 -15.65 -15.67
N ARG A 418 -20.36 -16.39 -14.81
CA ARG A 418 -21.80 -16.66 -15.01
C ARG A 418 -22.65 -15.54 -14.43
N LYS A 419 -23.83 -15.31 -14.99
CA LYS A 419 -24.82 -14.41 -14.41
C LYS A 419 -25.54 -15.09 -13.24
N PHE A 420 -25.83 -14.33 -12.20
CA PHE A 420 -26.68 -14.74 -11.09
C PHE A 420 -27.76 -13.67 -10.88
N ASN A 421 -29.01 -14.09 -10.80
CA ASN A 421 -30.15 -13.18 -10.61
C ASN A 421 -30.55 -13.03 -9.13
N GLY A 422 -29.83 -13.70 -8.21
CA GLY A 422 -30.01 -13.54 -6.77
C GLY A 422 -29.09 -12.47 -6.17
N THR A 423 -29.23 -12.30 -4.86
CA THR A 423 -28.47 -11.41 -3.99
C THR A 423 -27.30 -12.12 -3.33
N ALA A 424 -26.46 -11.39 -2.59
CA ALA A 424 -25.33 -11.98 -1.88
C ALA A 424 -25.71 -12.91 -0.71
N THR A 425 -26.98 -12.89 -0.29
CA THR A 425 -27.53 -13.78 0.74
C THR A 425 -28.14 -15.05 0.17
N ASP A 426 -28.32 -15.13 -1.15
CA ASP A 426 -28.84 -16.31 -1.83
C ASP A 426 -27.71 -17.30 -2.12
N THR A 427 -27.96 -18.60 -1.93
CA THR A 427 -27.00 -19.64 -2.28
C THR A 427 -26.96 -19.84 -3.78
N ALA A 428 -25.96 -19.25 -4.45
CA ALA A 428 -25.71 -19.52 -5.85
C ALA A 428 -25.28 -20.99 -6.04
N PRO A 429 -25.71 -21.68 -7.12
CA PRO A 429 -25.29 -23.05 -7.34
C PRO A 429 -23.78 -23.10 -7.70
N PRO A 430 -23.02 -24.11 -7.26
CA PRO A 430 -21.64 -24.26 -7.72
C PRO A 430 -21.57 -24.65 -9.20
N TYR A 431 -20.42 -24.44 -9.81
CA TYR A 431 -20.14 -24.98 -11.14
C TYR A 431 -18.65 -25.25 -11.36
N GLU A 432 -18.37 -26.26 -12.18
CA GLU A 432 -17.02 -26.66 -12.57
C GLU A 432 -16.23 -25.54 -13.24
N ASN A 433 -14.91 -25.65 -13.21
CA ASN A 433 -14.07 -24.62 -13.80
C ASN A 433 -14.34 -24.43 -15.31
N VAL A 434 -14.23 -23.18 -15.76
CA VAL A 434 -14.30 -22.78 -17.16
C VAL A 434 -13.11 -21.86 -17.44
N THR A 435 -12.30 -22.24 -18.41
CA THR A 435 -11.18 -21.43 -18.90
C THR A 435 -11.51 -20.90 -20.29
N THR A 436 -11.27 -19.61 -20.51
CA THR A 436 -11.41 -18.98 -21.82
C THR A 436 -10.10 -18.29 -22.17
N LEU A 437 -9.48 -18.70 -23.28
CA LEU A 437 -8.33 -18.03 -23.87
C LEU A 437 -8.73 -17.35 -25.18
N THR A 438 -8.04 -16.27 -25.51
CA THR A 438 -8.24 -15.56 -26.79
C THR A 438 -6.93 -14.99 -27.27
N SER A 439 -6.65 -15.19 -28.55
CA SER A 439 -5.50 -14.61 -29.26
C SER A 439 -5.81 -13.22 -29.83
N THR A 440 -6.92 -12.60 -29.42
CA THR A 440 -7.26 -11.22 -29.79
C THR A 440 -6.81 -10.28 -28.69
N MET A 441 -5.88 -9.40 -29.04
CA MET A 441 -5.39 -8.36 -28.13
C MET A 441 -6.54 -7.48 -27.63
N PRO A 442 -6.63 -7.22 -26.31
CA PRO A 442 -7.65 -6.31 -25.78
C PRO A 442 -7.59 -4.95 -26.47
N LYS A 443 -8.75 -4.40 -26.81
CA LYS A 443 -8.85 -3.08 -27.45
C LYS A 443 -8.20 -2.01 -26.58
N GLY A 444 -7.30 -1.22 -27.16
CA GLY A 444 -6.59 -0.14 -26.46
C GLY A 444 -5.48 -0.62 -25.53
N TRP A 445 -5.10 -1.90 -25.59
CA TRP A 445 -3.88 -2.36 -24.94
C TRP A 445 -2.65 -1.75 -25.61
N ALA A 446 -1.72 -1.27 -24.79
CA ALA A 446 -0.36 -0.91 -25.17
C ALA A 446 0.60 -1.47 -24.11
N PRO A 447 1.91 -1.56 -24.37
CA PRO A 447 2.86 -1.84 -23.30
C PRO A 447 2.78 -0.77 -22.19
N PRO A 448 2.72 -1.15 -20.92
CA PRO A 448 2.77 -0.20 -19.81
C PRO A 448 4.06 0.61 -19.82
N VAL A 449 3.98 1.89 -19.44
CA VAL A 449 5.17 2.72 -19.23
C VAL A 449 5.94 2.18 -18.04
N ILE A 450 7.24 1.96 -18.23
CA ILE A 450 8.14 1.49 -17.18
C ILE A 450 8.58 2.71 -16.36
N SER A 451 8.34 2.68 -15.04
CA SER A 451 8.84 3.73 -14.15
C SER A 451 10.37 3.75 -14.17
N PRO A 452 11.04 4.92 -14.17
CA PRO A 452 12.51 4.98 -14.13
C PRO A 452 13.10 4.42 -12.83
N ASN A 453 12.29 4.27 -11.78
CA ASN A 453 12.72 3.82 -10.45
C ASN A 453 12.57 2.30 -10.24
N VAL A 454 12.31 1.52 -11.29
CA VAL A 454 12.18 0.06 -11.17
C VAL A 454 13.52 -0.60 -10.85
N LEU A 455 13.46 -1.68 -10.07
CA LEU A 455 14.62 -2.53 -9.80
C LEU A 455 14.80 -3.55 -10.93
N THR A 456 16.02 -3.66 -11.45
CA THR A 456 16.35 -4.64 -12.50
C THR A 456 16.20 -6.09 -12.04
N ARG A 457 16.35 -6.35 -10.73
CA ARG A 457 16.09 -7.64 -10.07
C ARG A 457 15.75 -7.40 -8.59
N GLY A 458 15.12 -8.39 -7.93
CA GLY A 458 15.02 -8.41 -6.47
C GLY A 458 16.39 -8.63 -5.79
N PHE A 459 16.47 -8.36 -4.49
CA PHE A 459 17.69 -8.54 -3.70
C PHE A 459 17.88 -10.01 -3.30
N GLY A 460 18.98 -10.64 -3.74
CA GLY A 460 19.26 -12.05 -3.45
C GLY A 460 19.56 -12.31 -1.97
N LEU A 461 19.33 -13.52 -1.47
CA LEU A 461 19.48 -13.90 -0.05
C LEU A 461 20.92 -13.82 0.51
N ASN A 462 21.90 -13.56 -0.35
CA ASN A 462 23.33 -13.54 -0.05
C ASN A 462 23.98 -12.15 -0.22
N GLU A 463 23.20 -11.09 -0.42
CA GLU A 463 23.70 -9.71 -0.54
C GLU A 463 23.06 -8.77 0.49
N SER A 464 23.83 -7.81 1.02
CA SER A 464 23.25 -6.82 1.92
C SER A 464 22.35 -5.88 1.14
N ILE A 465 21.18 -5.54 1.70
CA ILE A 465 20.25 -4.60 1.08
C ILE A 465 20.63 -3.17 1.49
N PRO A 466 20.99 -2.29 0.54
CA PRO A 466 21.38 -0.94 0.87
C PRO A 466 20.17 -0.09 1.29
N ILE A 467 20.38 0.75 2.31
CA ILE A 467 19.51 1.89 2.59
C ILE A 467 19.74 2.90 1.44
N PRO A 468 18.70 3.29 0.67
CA PRO A 468 18.90 4.23 -0.42
C PRO A 468 19.25 5.63 0.10
N THR A 469 19.96 6.40 -0.73
CA THR A 469 20.26 7.80 -0.48
C THR A 469 19.10 8.70 -0.94
N LEU A 470 18.77 9.73 -0.16
CA LEU A 470 17.79 10.78 -0.50
C LEU A 470 18.14 11.53 -1.81
N PRO A 471 17.16 12.17 -2.49
CA PRO A 471 15.78 12.38 -2.07
C PRO A 471 14.89 11.17 -2.33
N PHE A 472 14.03 10.89 -1.36
CA PHE A 472 13.04 9.83 -1.37
C PHE A 472 11.68 10.41 -1.79
N PRO A 473 11.31 10.45 -3.07
CA PRO A 473 9.90 10.48 -3.42
C PRO A 473 9.42 9.03 -3.49
N PRO A 474 8.53 8.60 -2.58
CA PRO A 474 7.84 7.35 -2.78
C PRO A 474 6.87 7.59 -3.93
N VAL A 475 7.19 6.97 -5.06
CA VAL A 475 6.25 6.66 -6.13
C VAL A 475 5.81 7.87 -7.00
N ASP A 476 6.61 8.21 -8.03
CA ASP A 476 6.04 8.77 -9.27
C ASP A 476 5.59 7.59 -10.16
N ILE A 477 4.31 7.22 -10.06
CA ILE A 477 3.68 6.14 -10.84
C ILE A 477 3.49 6.50 -12.32
N GLY A 478 3.86 7.71 -12.78
CA GLY A 478 3.88 8.03 -14.22
C GLY A 478 2.55 7.86 -14.96
N THR A 479 1.42 7.83 -14.25
CA THR A 479 0.10 7.69 -14.87
C THR A 479 -0.32 9.03 -15.45
N ASN A 480 -0.20 9.20 -16.78
CA ASN A 480 -0.76 10.30 -17.59
C ASN A 480 -0.97 11.64 -16.85
N GLY A 481 0.11 12.42 -16.71
CA GLY A 481 0.00 13.89 -16.67
C GLY A 481 -0.25 14.56 -15.31
N SER A 482 -0.21 13.86 -14.19
CA SER A 482 -0.16 14.54 -12.89
C SER A 482 0.91 13.94 -11.99
N THR A 483 2.01 14.66 -11.85
CA THR A 483 2.94 14.55 -10.72
C THR A 483 2.14 14.45 -9.42
N PRO A 484 2.42 13.48 -8.53
CA PRO A 484 1.84 13.45 -7.20
C PRO A 484 2.18 14.78 -6.51
N ARG A 485 1.19 15.64 -6.29
CA ARG A 485 1.35 16.74 -5.34
C ARG A 485 1.17 16.15 -3.95
N PRO A 486 2.00 16.52 -2.97
CA PRO A 486 1.68 16.27 -1.57
C PRO A 486 0.24 16.71 -1.35
N ILE A 487 -0.61 15.79 -0.90
CA ILE A 487 -1.90 16.19 -0.33
C ILE A 487 -1.52 17.03 0.88
N PRO A 488 -1.93 18.31 0.96
CA PRO A 488 -1.70 19.09 2.17
C PRO A 488 -2.26 18.28 3.32
N ILE A 489 -1.40 17.95 4.28
CA ILE A 489 -1.84 17.43 5.57
C ILE A 489 -2.89 18.42 6.05
N ALA A 490 -4.10 17.95 6.33
CA ALA A 490 -5.09 18.80 6.95
C ALA A 490 -4.51 19.17 8.33
N GLU A 491 -3.99 20.40 8.45
CA GLU A 491 -3.63 21.02 9.72
C GLU A 491 -4.83 21.10 10.66
#